data_AF-A0A258CR77-F1
#
_entry.id   AF-A0A258CR77-F1
#
_cell.length_a   1.000
_cell.length_b   1.000
_cell.length_c   1.000
_cell.angle_alpha   90.00
_cell.angle_beta   90.00
_cell.angle_gamma   90.00
#
_symmetry.space_group_name_H-M   'P 1'
#
loop_
_entity.id
_entity.type
_entity.pdbx_description
1 polymer ?
#
loop_
_entity_poly.entity_id
_entity_poly.type
_entity_poly.pdbx_seq_one_letter_code
_entity_poly.pdbx_strand_id
1 'polypeptide(L)' 'ELAIDGAKTFFDTDSSEHHHFVVDGENTVIDIPAEAVDVAALPEPPAGYEIARVDVVVRLRKIDTATQ' A
#
# COMPACT_ATOMS: atom_id res chain seq x y z
N GLU A 1 2.81 7.96 -6.76
CA GLU A 1 1.42 8.06 -7.25
C GLU A 1 0.73 6.73 -6.96
N LEU A 2 -0.43 6.75 -6.30
CA LEU A 2 -1.21 5.55 -6.01
C LEU A 2 -2.50 5.56 -6.82
N ALA A 3 -2.58 4.70 -7.82
CA ALA A 3 -3.79 4.50 -8.61
C ALA A 3 -4.66 3.42 -7.94
N ILE A 4 -5.79 3.82 -7.34
CA ILE A 4 -6.78 2.90 -6.77
C ILE A 4 -7.98 2.89 -7.71
N ASP A 5 -8.29 1.69 -8.24
CA ASP A 5 -9.43 1.36 -9.12
C ASP A 5 -10.25 2.55 -9.64
N GLY A 6 -9.85 3.05 -10.82
CA GLY A 6 -10.69 3.77 -11.79
C GLY A 6 -11.26 5.15 -11.43
N ALA A 7 -11.36 5.53 -10.15
CA ALA A 7 -12.09 6.74 -9.74
C ALA A 7 -11.24 7.76 -8.97
N LYS A 8 -10.10 7.36 -8.37
CA LYS A 8 -9.36 8.21 -7.43
C LYS A 8 -7.85 8.00 -7.49
N THR A 9 -7.13 9.11 -7.62
CA THR A 9 -5.67 9.17 -7.57
C THR A 9 -5.25 9.89 -6.30
N PHE A 10 -4.40 9.26 -5.50
CA PHE A 10 -3.77 9.90 -4.35
C PHE A 10 -2.31 10.24 -4.70
N PHE A 11 -1.94 11.48 -4.38
CA PHE A 11 -0.58 11.99 -4.55
C PHE A 11 0.09 11.98 -3.19
N ASP A 12 1.01 11.04 -3.03
CA ASP A 12 1.93 11.01 -1.91
C ASP A 12 2.94 12.16 -2.06
N THR A 13 2.95 13.05 -1.08
CA THR A 13 3.87 14.20 -1.00
C THR A 13 5.07 13.92 -0.09
N ASP A 14 5.04 12.81 0.64
CA ASP A 14 6.17 12.36 1.43
C ASP A 14 7.10 11.54 0.53
N SER A 15 8.40 11.75 0.70
CA SER A 15 9.45 11.07 -0.07
C SER A 15 10.24 10.08 0.77
N SER A 16 9.92 9.99 2.07
CA SER A 16 10.45 8.98 2.97
C SER A 16 9.95 7.59 2.58
N GLU A 17 10.65 6.55 3.02
CA GLU A 17 10.16 5.18 2.84
C GLU A 17 8.99 4.92 3.78
N HIS A 18 7.83 4.64 3.21
CA HIS A 18 6.61 4.29 3.92
C HIS A 18 5.69 3.46 3.01
N HIS A 19 4.64 2.89 3.60
CA HIS A 19 3.61 2.13 2.90
C HIS A 19 2.23 2.72 3.17
N HIS A 20 1.20 2.21 2.49
CA HIS A 20 -0.12 2.82 2.53
C HIS A 20 -1.21 1.80 2.83
N PHE A 21 -2.09 2.13 3.78
CA PHE A 21 -3.43 1.58 3.85
C PHE A 21 -4.38 2.39 2.96
N VAL A 22 -5.25 1.69 2.26
CA VAL A 22 -6.33 2.29 1.46
C VAL A 22 -7.65 1.75 1.96
N VAL A 23 -8.55 2.61 2.42
CA VAL A 23 -9.86 2.16 2.92
C VAL A 23 -10.87 2.14 1.78
N ASP A 24 -11.37 0.95 1.47
CA ASP A 24 -12.37 0.74 0.42
C ASP A 24 -13.69 1.45 0.75
N GLY A 25 -14.24 2.15 -0.24
CA GLY A 25 -15.45 2.98 -0.05
C GLY A 25 -15.21 4.32 0.65
N GLU A 26 -14.00 4.58 1.15
CA GLU A 26 -13.63 5.85 1.77
C GLU A 26 -12.57 6.59 0.95
N ASN A 27 -12.51 7.92 1.07
CA ASN A 27 -11.45 8.71 0.45
C ASN A 27 -10.22 8.81 1.37
N THR A 28 -9.84 7.70 1.98
CA THR A 28 -8.90 7.66 3.10
C THR A 28 -7.70 6.80 2.76
N VAL A 29 -6.53 7.42 2.83
CA VAL A 29 -5.22 6.76 2.79
C VAL A 29 -4.54 7.03 4.12
N ILE A 30 -3.86 6.02 4.67
CA ILE A 30 -3.18 6.10 5.96
C ILE A 30 -1.76 5.59 5.78
N ASP A 31 -0.78 6.38 6.21
CA ASP A 31 0.62 6.03 6.11
C ASP A 31 1.03 4.99 7.15
N ILE A 32 1.91 4.11 6.72
CA ILE A 32 2.48 3.03 7.52
C ILE A 32 4.00 3.20 7.50
N PRO A 33 4.67 3.30 8.66
CA PRO A 33 6.12 3.30 8.71
C PRO A 33 6.70 2.09 7.98
N ALA A 34 7.77 2.26 7.19
CA ALA A 34 8.37 1.15 6.44
C ALA A 34 8.78 -0.03 7.34
N GLU A 35 9.26 0.25 8.55
CA GLU A 35 9.65 -0.77 9.54
C GLU A 35 8.47 -1.61 10.07
N ALA A 36 7.22 -1.16 9.89
CA ALA A 36 6.04 -1.86 10.36
C ALA A 36 5.57 -2.97 9.40
N VAL A 37 6.18 -3.10 8.22
CA VAL A 37 5.87 -4.15 7.24
C VAL A 37 7.12 -4.95 6.93
N ASP A 38 7.10 -6.23 7.31
CA ASP A 38 8.19 -7.16 7.02
C ASP A 38 7.82 -7.97 5.76
N VAL A 39 8.56 -7.76 4.67
CA VAL A 39 8.40 -8.51 3.42
C VAL A 39 9.35 -9.71 3.46
N ALA A 40 8.88 -10.82 4.04
CA ALA A 40 9.69 -12.00 4.33
C ALA A 40 10.36 -12.64 3.09
N ALA A 41 9.78 -12.49 1.90
CA ALA A 41 10.37 -12.96 0.66
C ALA A 41 9.92 -12.10 -0.53
N LEU A 42 10.87 -11.73 -1.37
CA LEU A 42 10.62 -11.11 -2.67
C LEU A 42 10.87 -12.14 -3.78
N PRO A 43 10.10 -12.10 -4.89
CA PRO A 43 10.37 -12.93 -6.05
C PRO A 43 11.72 -12.57 -6.68
N GLU A 44 12.39 -13.56 -7.30
CA GLU A 44 13.61 -13.30 -8.06
C GLU A 44 13.28 -12.41 -9.27
N PRO A 45 14.03 -11.30 -9.48
CA PRO A 45 13.79 -10.45 -10.64
C PRO A 45 14.12 -11.22 -11.93
N PRO A 46 13.41 -10.95 -13.05
CA PRO A 46 13.75 -11.53 -14.35
C PRO A 46 15.21 -11.24 -14.76
N ALA A 47 15.77 -12.08 -15.65
CA ALA A 47 17.14 -11.91 -16.10
C ALA A 47 17.41 -10.50 -16.66
N GLY A 48 18.48 -9.87 -16.16
CA GLY A 48 18.86 -8.51 -16.55
C GLY A 48 18.19 -7.39 -15.75
N TYR A 49 17.41 -7.72 -14.69
CA TYR A 49 16.76 -6.74 -13.82
C TYR A 49 17.24 -6.87 -12.37
N GLU A 50 17.24 -5.73 -11.67
CA GLU A 50 17.37 -5.64 -10.22
C GLU A 50 16.09 -5.03 -9.63
N ILE A 51 15.80 -5.32 -8.35
CA ILE A 51 14.66 -4.72 -7.65
C ILE A 51 15.10 -3.34 -7.15
N ALA A 52 14.59 -2.28 -7.78
CA ALA A 52 14.93 -0.91 -7.41
C ALA A 52 14.16 -0.40 -6.17
N ARG A 53 12.92 -0.88 -5.96
CA ARG A 53 12.03 -0.45 -4.88
C ARG A 53 10.87 -1.44 -4.72
N VAL A 54 10.31 -1.52 -3.52
CA VAL A 54 9.07 -2.27 -3.22
C VAL A 54 8.08 -1.33 -2.54
N ASP A 55 6.93 -1.11 -3.17
CA ASP A 55 5.82 -0.34 -2.60
C ASP A 55 4.69 -1.29 -2.19
N VAL A 56 4.33 -1.29 -0.90
CA VAL A 56 3.26 -2.13 -0.36
C VAL A 56 1.98 -1.30 -0.22
N VAL A 57 0.88 -1.85 -0.75
CA VAL A 57 -0.47 -1.26 -0.62
C VAL A 57 -1.38 -2.28 0.04
N VAL A 58 -1.95 -1.91 1.18
CA VAL A 58 -2.88 -2.78 1.91
C VAL A 58 -4.28 -2.19 1.80
N ARG A 59 -5.19 -2.92 1.14
CA ARG A 59 -6.59 -2.51 1.00
C ARG A 59 -7.40 -2.98 2.21
N LEU A 60 -8.02 -2.04 2.90
CA LEU A 60 -8.87 -2.27 4.06
C LEU A 60 -10.34 -2.27 3.65
N ARG A 61 -11.11 -3.20 4.21
CA ARG A 61 -12.57 -3.17 4.19
C ARG A 61 -13.06 -3.13 5.63
N LYS A 62 -14.03 -2.28 5.93
CA LYS A 62 -14.65 -2.24 7.26
C LYS A 62 -15.33 -3.58 7.56
N ILE A 63 -15.04 -4.10 8.75
CA ILE A 63 -15.81 -5.20 9.34
C ILE A 63 -16.99 -4.54 10.05
N ASP A 64 -18.21 -4.86 9.66
CA ASP A 64 -19.40 -4.38 10.36
C ASP A 64 -19.40 -4.96 11.79
N THR A 65 -19.16 -4.12 12.79
CA THR A 65 -19.22 -4.53 14.21
C THR A 65 -20.66 -4.67 14.73
N ALA A 66 -21.66 -4.74 13.83
CA ALA A 66 -23.00 -5.14 14.18
C ALA A 66 -23.05 -6.68 14.21
N THR A 67 -23.28 -7.22 15.41
CA THR A 67 -23.34 -8.65 15.77
C THR A 67 -22.01 -9.27 16.22
N GLN A 68 -21.64 -8.97 17.46
CA GLN A 68 -21.43 -10.04 18.45
C GLN A 68 -22.64 -10.07 19.37
#